data_AF-A0A9D7D403-F1
#
_entry.id   AF-A0A9D7D403-F1
#
_cell.length_a   1.000
_cell.length_b   1.000
_cell.length_c   1.000
_cell.angle_alpha   90.00
_cell.angle_beta   90.00
_cell.angle_gamma   90.00
#
_symmetry.space_group_name_H-M   'P 1'
#
loop_
_entity.id
_entity.type
_entity.pdbx_description
1 polymer ?
#
loop_
_entity_poly.entity_id
_entity_poly.type
_entity_poly.pdbx_seq_one_letter_code
_entity_poly.pdbx_strand_id
1 'polypeptide(L)'
;MIHLQRLRLDLQALATESRALKRDLRSPWQRPMADEQRRLVRLRRQTTERLVLLASARGRLHVRAIPTLFAGTAGTDDVRVWHARVAERVGKDYGELPPKHPSTPEPPDATLHEEAR
;
A
#
# COMPACT_ATOMS: atom_id res chain seq x y z
N MET A 1 12.70 3.19 -13.41
CA MET A 1 11.41 3.79 -13.84
C MET A 1 10.34 3.31 -12.85
N ILE A 2 9.43 4.16 -12.35
CA ILE A 2 8.43 3.75 -11.34
C ILE A 2 7.15 3.28 -12.03
N HIS A 3 6.66 2.07 -11.68
CA HIS A 3 5.39 1.55 -12.17
C HIS A 3 4.18 2.17 -11.45
N LEU A 4 3.74 3.34 -11.93
CA LEU A 4 2.67 4.14 -11.30
C LEU A 4 1.31 3.41 -11.18
N GLN A 5 0.99 2.49 -12.09
CA GLN A 5 -0.26 1.73 -12.02
C GLN A 5 -0.27 0.79 -10.81
N ARG A 6 0.82 0.06 -10.57
CA ARG A 6 0.98 -0.79 -9.38
C ARG A 6 0.87 0.02 -8.09
N LEU A 7 1.54 1.18 -8.04
CA LEU A 7 1.46 2.09 -6.89
C LEU A 7 0.02 2.54 -6.59
N ARG A 8 -0.78 2.81 -7.63
CA ARG A 8 -2.20 3.18 -7.48
C ARG A 8 -3.04 2.03 -6.95
N LEU A 9 -2.83 0.81 -7.45
CA LEU A 9 -3.53 -0.39 -6.98
C LEU A 9 -3.23 -0.66 -5.50
N ASP A 10 -1.96 -0.57 -5.10
CA ASP A 10 -1.57 -0.75 -3.70
C ASP A 10 -2.19 0.31 -2.78
N LEU A 11 -2.24 1.57 -3.23
CA LEU A 11 -2.93 2.64 -2.49
C LEU A 11 -4.43 2.37 -2.32
N GLN A 12 -5.08 1.80 -3.33
CA GLN A 12 -6.49 1.39 -3.24
C GLN A 12 -6.68 0.24 -2.24
N ALA A 13 -5.81 -0.78 -2.30
CA ALA A 13 -5.83 -1.90 -1.36
C ALA A 13 -5.66 -1.43 0.09
N LEU A 14 -4.67 -0.58 0.36
CA LEU A 14 -4.44 0.02 1.68
C LEU A 14 -5.62 0.86 2.15
N ALA A 15 -6.27 1.61 1.25
CA ALA A 15 -7.46 2.40 1.58
C ALA A 15 -8.64 1.50 1.99
N THR A 16 -8.86 0.40 1.27
CA THR A 16 -9.89 -0.58 1.60
C THR A 16 -9.63 -1.23 2.95
N GLU A 17 -8.40 -1.69 3.19
CA GLU A 17 -8.02 -2.32 4.46
C GLU A 17 -8.14 -1.33 5.64
N SER A 18 -7.71 -0.09 5.46
CA SER A 18 -7.84 0.95 6.50
C SER A 18 -9.30 1.25 6.84
N ARG A 19 -10.20 1.28 5.85
CA ARG A 19 -11.64 1.48 6.08
C ARG A 19 -12.26 0.31 6.84
N ALA A 20 -11.93 -0.92 6.47
CA ALA A 20 -12.39 -2.12 7.16
C ALA A 20 -11.94 -2.10 8.62
N LEU A 21 -10.65 -1.91 8.87
CA LEU A 21 -10.09 -1.88 10.22
C LEU A 21 -10.65 -0.75 11.09
N LYS A 22 -10.89 0.43 10.50
CA LYS A 22 -11.55 1.55 11.21
C LYS A 22 -13.00 1.24 11.54
N ARG A 23 -13.69 0.44 10.72
CA ARG A 23 -15.07 0.02 11.01
C ARG A 23 -15.07 -0.86 12.25
N ASP A 24 -14.19 -1.86 12.28
CA ASP A 24 -14.09 -2.80 13.41
C ASP A 24 -13.73 -2.07 14.72
N LEU A 25 -12.75 -1.16 14.66
CA LEU A 25 -12.31 -0.36 15.81
C LEU A 25 -13.39 0.60 16.36
N ARG A 26 -14.39 0.96 15.55
CA ARG A 26 -15.50 1.84 15.94
C ARG A 26 -16.69 1.07 16.51
N SER A 27 -16.75 -0.24 16.33
CA SER A 27 -17.78 -1.09 16.95
C SER A 27 -17.54 -1.23 18.46
N PRO A 28 -18.55 -1.60 19.26
CA PRO A 28 -18.35 -1.95 20.66
C PRO A 28 -17.30 -3.03 20.82
N TRP A 29 -16.33 -2.82 21.71
CA TRP A 29 -15.21 -3.74 21.88
C TRP A 29 -15.64 -4.99 22.64
N GLN A 30 -15.56 -6.14 22.00
CA GLN A 30 -15.80 -7.44 22.62
C GLN A 30 -14.51 -8.13 23.09
N ARG A 31 -13.35 -7.59 22.69
CA ARG A 31 -12.01 -8.10 23.00
C ARG A 31 -11.00 -6.94 23.01
N PRO A 32 -9.79 -7.12 23.56
CA PRO A 32 -8.71 -6.13 23.44
C PRO A 32 -8.40 -5.81 21.96
N MET A 33 -8.32 -4.52 21.61
CA MET A 33 -8.14 -4.01 20.24
C MET A 33 -6.73 -3.48 19.94
N ALA A 34 -5.75 -3.79 20.81
CA ALA A 34 -4.41 -3.21 20.72
C ALA A 34 -3.71 -3.58 19.41
N ASP A 35 -3.91 -4.80 18.91
CA ASP A 35 -3.29 -5.27 17.68
C ASP A 35 -3.90 -4.63 16.44
N GLU A 36 -5.22 -4.42 16.44
CA GLU A 36 -5.92 -3.67 15.40
C GLU A 36 -5.45 -2.21 15.36
N GLN A 37 -5.25 -1.58 16.52
CA GLN A 37 -4.70 -0.22 16.58
C GLN A 37 -3.27 -0.17 16.04
N ARG A 38 -2.40 -1.12 16.43
CA ARG A 38 -1.03 -1.24 15.89
C ARG A 38 -1.04 -1.46 14.37
N ARG A 39 -1.93 -2.33 13.87
CA ARG A 39 -2.13 -2.56 12.44
C ARG A 39 -2.56 -1.28 11.72
N LEU A 40 -3.48 -0.51 12.30
CA LEU A 40 -3.92 0.75 11.71
C LEU A 40 -2.76 1.76 11.60
N VAL A 41 -1.90 1.84 12.61
CA VAL A 41 -0.70 2.70 12.57
C VAL A 41 0.24 2.26 11.45
N ARG A 42 0.49 0.95 11.30
CA ARG A 42 1.30 0.39 10.20
C ARG A 42 0.70 0.74 8.83
N LEU A 43 -0.60 0.57 8.64
CA LEU A 43 -1.30 0.91 7.39
C LEU A 43 -1.20 2.40 7.07
N ARG A 44 -1.37 3.27 8.07
CA ARG A 44 -1.20 4.73 7.91
C ARG A 44 0.22 5.05 7.46
N ARG A 45 1.23 4.46 8.09
CA ARG A 45 2.64 4.62 7.71
C ARG A 45 2.86 4.21 6.26
N GLN A 46 2.45 3.01 5.88
CA GLN A 46 2.59 2.47 4.53
C GLN A 46 1.88 3.33 3.47
N THR A 47 0.70 3.86 3.81
CA THR A 47 -0.06 4.76 2.94
C THR A 47 0.68 6.07 2.72
N THR A 48 1.14 6.71 3.79
CA THR A 48 1.90 7.96 3.69
C THR A 48 3.19 7.79 2.89
N GLU A 49 3.92 6.69 3.10
CA GLU A 49 5.15 6.39 2.35
C GLU A 49 4.90 6.28 0.84
N ARG A 50 3.81 5.61 0.43
CA ARG A 50 3.41 5.48 -0.99
C ARG A 50 2.90 6.79 -1.59
N LEU A 51 2.18 7.60 -0.80
CA LEU A 51 1.76 8.93 -1.24
C LEU A 51 2.94 9.88 -1.40
N VAL A 52 3.96 9.78 -0.54
CA VAL A 52 5.25 10.47 -0.70
C VAL A 52 5.92 10.05 -2.00
N LEU A 53 6.03 8.76 -2.29
CA LEU A 53 6.58 8.27 -3.58
C LEU A 53 5.81 8.85 -4.77
N LEU A 54 4.48 8.82 -4.73
CA LEU A 54 3.62 9.34 -5.79
C LEU A 54 3.80 10.86 -6.00
N ALA A 55 3.95 11.62 -4.91
CA ALA A 55 4.20 13.06 -4.99
C ALA A 55 5.61 13.37 -5.50
N SER A 56 6.63 12.65 -5.02
CA SER A 56 8.02 12.78 -5.46
C SER A 56 8.19 12.47 -6.94
N ALA A 57 7.50 11.45 -7.46
CA ALA A 57 7.46 11.13 -8.89
C ALA A 57 6.89 12.27 -9.75
N ARG A 58 6.17 13.22 -9.14
CA ARG A 58 5.61 14.43 -9.78
C ARG A 58 6.40 15.70 -9.43
N GLY A 59 7.53 15.58 -8.73
CA GLY A 59 8.31 16.73 -8.24
C GLY A 59 7.61 17.54 -7.14
N ARG A 60 6.66 16.93 -6.40
CA ARG A 60 5.88 17.60 -5.35
C ARG A 60 6.15 16.99 -3.97
N LEU A 61 5.89 17.77 -2.92
CA LEU A 61 5.87 17.29 -1.54
C LEU A 61 4.45 16.88 -1.15
N HIS A 62 4.29 15.71 -0.55
CA HIS A 62 2.98 15.21 -0.11
C HIS A 62 2.54 15.86 1.20
N VAL A 63 3.49 16.01 2.14
CA VAL A 63 3.25 16.62 3.46
C VAL A 63 4.19 17.81 3.67
N ARG A 64 3.73 18.79 4.45
CA ARG A 64 4.50 20.01 4.76
C ARG A 64 5.48 19.83 5.93
N ALA A 65 5.23 18.84 6.79
CA ALA A 65 6.05 18.50 7.93
C ALA A 65 6.15 16.97 8.06
N ILE A 66 7.22 16.49 8.69
CA ILE A 66 7.42 15.05 8.95
C ILE A 66 6.34 14.60 9.95
N PRO A 67 5.47 13.64 9.61
CA PRO A 67 4.42 13.21 10.52
C PRO A 67 5.02 12.56 11.77
N THR A 68 4.38 12.76 12.93
CA THR A 68 4.84 12.23 14.24
C THR A 68 4.99 10.71 14.26
N LEU A 69 4.24 9.99 13.42
CA LEU A 69 4.38 8.54 13.26
C LEU A 69 5.73 8.10 12.65
N PHE A 70 6.55 9.05 12.19
CA PHE A 70 7.93 8.86 11.73
C PHE A 70 8.98 9.53 12.63
N ALA A 71 8.56 10.07 13.79
CA ALA A 71 9.49 10.65 14.75
C ALA A 71 10.55 9.62 15.15
N GLY A 72 11.82 10.04 15.23
CA GLY A 72 12.96 9.16 15.52
C GLY A 72 13.52 8.37 14.35
N THR A 73 12.74 8.14 13.27
CA THR A 73 13.26 7.43 12.07
C THR A 73 13.94 8.33 11.05
N ALA A 74 13.64 9.64 11.05
CA ALA A 74 14.08 10.52 9.98
C ALA A 74 15.54 10.96 10.11
N GLY A 75 16.09 11.08 11.33
CA GLY A 75 17.45 11.61 11.57
C GLY A 75 17.69 12.99 10.93
N THR A 76 16.62 13.71 10.59
CA THR A 76 16.64 15.01 9.92
C THR A 76 15.30 15.70 10.17
N ASP A 77 15.35 17.00 10.41
CA ASP A 77 14.16 17.86 10.48
C ASP A 77 13.77 18.42 9.10
N ASP A 78 14.57 18.17 8.06
CA ASP A 78 14.30 18.61 6.70
C ASP A 78 13.31 17.67 6.01
N VAL A 79 12.10 18.19 5.76
CA VAL A 79 11.01 17.50 5.07
C VAL A 79 11.40 17.03 3.66
N ARG A 80 12.26 17.76 2.94
CA ARG A 80 12.69 17.39 1.58
C ARG A 80 13.63 16.20 1.61
N VAL A 81 14.62 16.22 2.52
CA VAL A 81 15.54 15.10 2.73
C VAL A 81 14.77 13.85 3.15
N TRP A 82 13.78 14.00 4.04
CA TRP A 82 12.90 12.90 4.42
C TRP A 82 12.09 12.35 3.23
N HIS A 83 11.49 13.21 2.39
CA HIS A 83 10.76 12.77 1.19
C HIS A 83 11.68 12.01 0.22
N ALA A 84 12.91 12.49 0.01
CA ALA A 84 13.89 11.83 -0.85
C ALA A 84 14.24 10.44 -0.33
N ARG A 85 14.55 10.30 0.97
CA ARG A 85 14.85 9.01 1.62
C ARG A 85 13.68 8.03 1.54
N VAL A 86 12.45 8.50 1.78
CA VAL A 86 11.25 7.67 1.68
C VAL A 86 11.02 7.24 0.24
N ALA A 87 11.10 8.16 -0.72
CA ALA A 87 10.90 7.85 -2.14
C ALA A 87 11.98 6.89 -2.67
N GLU A 88 13.24 7.04 -2.25
CA GLU A 88 14.32 6.13 -2.61
C GLU A 88 14.06 4.72 -2.06
N ARG A 89 13.77 4.59 -0.75
CA ARG A 89 13.51 3.29 -0.13
C ARG A 89 12.31 2.59 -0.75
N VAL A 90 11.17 3.28 -0.82
CA VAL A 90 9.90 2.71 -1.31
C VAL A 90 9.98 2.49 -2.82
N GLY A 91 10.68 3.36 -3.55
CA GLY A 91 10.83 3.29 -5.00
C GLY A 91 11.47 1.99 -5.49
N LYS A 92 12.32 1.35 -4.67
CA LYS A 92 12.92 0.03 -4.97
C LYS A 92 11.84 -1.02 -5.27
N ASP A 93 10.76 -1.04 -4.49
CA ASP A 93 9.67 -2.00 -4.62
C ASP A 93 8.84 -1.80 -5.91
N TYR A 94 8.92 -0.62 -6.52
CA TYR A 94 8.17 -0.22 -7.72
C TYR A 94 9.04 0.01 -8.95
N GLY A 95 10.34 -0.24 -8.84
CA GLY A 95 11.31 -0.11 -9.94
C GLY A 95 11.37 -1.34 -10.84
N GLU A 96 11.02 -2.51 -10.29
CA GLU A 96 10.90 -3.76 -11.03
C GLU A 96 9.45 -4.01 -11.41
N LEU A 97 9.23 -4.36 -12.68
CA LEU A 97 7.94 -4.86 -13.14
C LEU A 97 7.65 -6.10 -12.27
N PRO A 98 6.50 -6.20 -11.58
CA PRO A 98 6.17 -7.44 -10.89
C PRO A 98 6.30 -8.58 -11.92
N PRO A 99 6.85 -9.75 -11.54
CA PRO A 99 6.85 -10.89 -12.43
C PRO A 99 5.43 -11.05 -12.94
N LYS A 100 5.28 -11.09 -14.28
CA LYS A 100 4.01 -11.35 -14.97
C LYS A 100 3.39 -12.54 -14.22
N HIS A 101 2.36 -12.31 -13.40
CA HIS A 101 1.83 -13.38 -12.55
C HIS A 101 1.52 -14.59 -13.45
N PRO A 102 1.91 -15.81 -13.03
CA PRO A 102 1.64 -16.99 -13.82
C PRO A 102 0.12 -17.16 -13.93
N SER A 103 -0.33 -17.31 -15.16
CA SER A 103 -1.57 -17.96 -15.56
C SER A 103 -2.83 -17.51 -14.82
N THR A 104 -3.61 -16.66 -15.50
CA THR A 104 -5.06 -16.89 -15.57
C THR A 104 -5.28 -18.40 -15.63
N PRO A 105 -6.00 -19.04 -14.68
CA PRO A 105 -6.37 -20.43 -14.87
C PRO A 105 -7.14 -20.50 -16.18
N GLU A 106 -6.60 -21.24 -17.16
CA GLU A 106 -7.37 -21.59 -18.34
C GLU A 106 -8.73 -22.13 -17.86
N PRO A 107 -9.85 -21.67 -18.43
CA PRO A 107 -11.13 -22.28 -18.13
C PRO A 107 -10.99 -23.78 -18.40
N PRO A 108 -11.44 -24.66 -17.49
CA PRO A 108 -11.38 -26.09 -17.75
C PRO A 108 -12.08 -26.36 -19.08
N ASP A 109 -11.37 -27.01 -20.00
CA ASP A 109 -11.89 -27.49 -21.26
C ASP A 109 -13.29 -28.06 -21.02
N ALA A 110 -14.28 -27.41 -21.63
CA ALA A 110 -15.65 -27.89 -21.64
C ALA A 110 -15.66 -29.21 -22.43
N THR A 111 -15.33 -30.30 -21.73
CA THR A 111 -15.59 -31.66 -22.18
C THR A 111 -17.09 -31.84 -22.08
N LEU A 112 -17.81 -31.28 -23.05
CA LEU A 112 -19.22 -31.60 -23.25
C LEU A 112 -19.24 -33.05 -23.76
N HIS A 113 -19.66 -33.92 -22.85
CA HIS A 113 -20.18 -35.23 -23.14
C HIS A 113 -21.12 -35.18 -24.34
N GLU A 114 -20.70 -35.77 -25.45
CA GLU A 114 -21.59 -36.16 -26.54
C GLU A 114 -21.90 -37.66 -26.35
N GLU A 115 -22.81 -37.95 -25.43
CA GLU A 115 -23.56 -39.20 -25.44
C GLU A 115 -24.77 -39.05 -26.38
N ALA A 116 -25.07 -40.16 -27.06
CA ALA A 116 -26.31 -40.51 -27.75
C ALA A 116 -26.48 -40.06 -29.20
N ARG A 117 -26.10 -40.95 -30.13
CA ARG A 117 -27.07 -41.75 -30.91
C ARG A 117 -26.45 -42.94 -31.62
#